data_AF-D3BDX7-F1
#
_entry.id   AF-D3BDX7-F1
#
_cell.length_a   1.000
_cell.length_b   1.000
_cell.length_c   1.000
_cell.angle_alpha   90.00
_cell.angle_beta   90.00
_cell.angle_gamma   90.00
#
_symmetry.space_group_name_H-M   'P 1'
#
loop_
_entity.id
_entity.type
_entity.pdbx_description
1 polymer ?
#
loop_
_entity_poly.entity_id
_entity_poly.type
_entity_poly.pdbx_seq_one_letter_code
_entity_poly.pdbx_strand_id
1 'polypeptide(L)'
;MDDAFKSISQNIDKHFEMIQDHLKDLNPFETVSMSRVSTDAWVNTQRRLGIDIVDAKADFGRPFADTISGYEWTYQTEQQQIDACLQYFKLNFQSAVPEVKFQDVSKIQQFLTSRLPLAVGFKGTSDIVGTLSTNDALDAVRSNMVFVIELKKDPMGGAFSNTSINQANSQLLCANHYSTNPVLHILTNLSNLWNFRWLSPPGQILSLSAAYPSEAYRLMQMYVEKRTVNVE
;
A
#
# COMPACT_ATOMS: atom_id res chain seq x y z
N MET A 1 36.75 40.20 -27.56
CA MET A 1 36.66 38.72 -27.57
C MET A 1 36.57 38.18 -26.13
N ASP A 2 37.29 38.79 -25.19
CA ASP A 2 37.29 38.41 -23.76
C ASP A 2 35.96 38.57 -23.02
N ASP A 3 35.16 39.61 -23.31
CA ASP A 3 33.93 39.86 -22.56
C ASP A 3 32.82 38.83 -22.85
N ALA A 4 32.76 38.33 -24.08
CA ALA A 4 31.83 37.27 -24.47
C ALA A 4 32.19 35.95 -23.78
N PHE A 5 33.48 35.62 -23.69
CA PHE A 5 33.96 34.43 -22.97
C PHE A 5 33.70 34.53 -21.46
N LYS A 6 33.91 35.70 -20.84
CA LYS A 6 33.60 35.93 -19.42
C LYS A 6 32.10 35.78 -19.14
N SER A 7 31.24 36.32 -20.01
CA SER A 7 29.79 36.19 -19.86
C SER A 7 29.31 34.74 -19.99
N ILE A 8 29.90 33.98 -20.92
CA ILE A 8 29.59 32.55 -21.06
C ILE A 8 30.04 31.77 -19.82
N SER A 9 31.25 32.01 -19.32
CA SER A 9 31.75 31.35 -18.10
C SER A 9 30.85 31.64 -16.89
N GLN A 10 30.47 32.90 -16.68
CA GLN A 10 29.56 33.28 -15.58
C GLN A 10 28.18 32.62 -15.70
N ASN A 11 27.66 32.47 -16.92
CA ASN A 11 26.40 31.78 -17.15
C ASN A 11 26.52 30.27 -16.92
N ILE A 12 27.66 29.65 -17.22
CA ILE A 12 27.91 28.24 -16.94
C ILE A 12 28.00 28.02 -15.42
N ASP A 13 28.76 28.85 -14.71
CA ASP A 13 28.91 28.76 -13.26
C ASP A 13 27.56 28.93 -12.55
N LYS A 14 26.74 29.89 -12.99
CA LYS A 14 25.39 30.09 -12.47
C LYS A 14 24.47 28.89 -12.73
N HIS A 15 24.50 28.30 -13.92
CA HIS A 15 23.73 27.08 -14.18
C HIS A 15 24.23 25.89 -13.37
N PHE A 16 25.55 25.79 -13.16
CA PHE A 16 26.14 24.74 -12.35
C PHE A 16 25.76 24.87 -10.87
N GLU A 17 25.73 26.09 -10.33
CA GLU A 17 25.21 26.39 -8.99
C GLU A 17 23.72 26.04 -8.89
N MET A 18 22.89 26.39 -9.87
CA MET A 18 21.47 26.02 -9.91
C MET A 18 21.26 24.50 -9.94
N ILE A 19 22.09 23.78 -10.72
CA ILE A 19 22.07 22.32 -10.76
C ILE A 19 22.53 21.76 -9.42
N GLN A 20 23.59 22.29 -8.82
CA GLN A 20 24.06 21.85 -7.50
C GLN A 20 23.05 22.11 -6.41
N ASP A 21 22.32 23.22 -6.44
CA ASP A 21 21.25 23.50 -5.49
C ASP A 21 20.04 22.56 -5.71
N HIS A 22 19.68 22.26 -6.96
CA HIS A 22 18.71 21.18 -7.26
C HIS A 22 19.20 19.81 -6.78
N LEU A 23 20.50 19.53 -6.89
CA LEU A 23 21.12 18.29 -6.42
C LEU A 23 21.23 18.25 -4.88
N LYS A 24 21.34 19.39 -4.20
CA LYS A 24 21.26 19.50 -2.73
C LYS A 24 19.82 19.29 -2.22
N ASP A 25 18.82 19.73 -2.98
CA ASP A 25 17.40 19.37 -2.77
C ASP A 25 17.10 17.89 -3.09
N LEU A 26 18.06 17.20 -3.71
CA LEU A 26 18.13 15.74 -3.88
C LEU A 26 19.01 15.07 -2.80
N ASN A 27 19.21 15.73 -1.64
CA ASN A 27 19.79 15.16 -0.40
C ASN A 27 19.37 13.68 -0.23
N PRO A 28 20.25 12.78 0.27
CA PRO A 28 20.08 11.34 0.12
C PRO A 28 18.73 10.93 0.69
N PHE A 29 17.81 10.53 -0.20
CA PHE A 29 16.39 10.34 0.06
C PHE A 29 16.11 9.89 1.49
N GLU A 30 15.60 10.81 2.32
CA GLU A 30 15.29 10.50 3.71
C GLU A 30 14.35 9.30 3.72
N THR A 31 14.69 8.29 4.53
CA THR A 31 13.86 7.09 4.66
C THR A 31 12.95 7.24 5.86
N VAL A 32 11.65 7.43 5.61
CA VAL A 32 10.64 7.65 6.64
C VAL A 32 9.99 6.32 7.05
N SER A 33 9.71 6.17 8.35
CA SER A 33 8.94 5.02 8.85
C SER A 33 7.50 5.13 8.37
N MET A 34 6.96 4.08 7.73
CA MET A 34 5.60 4.07 7.19
C MET A 34 4.53 4.44 8.23
N SER A 35 4.69 3.98 9.47
CA SER A 35 3.81 4.29 10.60
C SER A 35 3.87 5.75 11.08
N ARG A 36 4.80 6.56 10.54
CA ARG A 36 5.05 7.96 10.92
C ARG A 36 5.06 8.90 9.72
N VAL A 37 4.54 8.47 8.57
CA VAL A 37 4.47 9.32 7.38
C VAL A 37 3.52 10.49 7.66
N SER A 38 4.09 11.69 7.71
CA SER A 38 3.31 12.92 7.85
C SER A 38 2.55 13.24 6.56
N THR A 39 1.51 14.06 6.66
CA THR A 39 0.79 14.57 5.49
C THR A 39 1.72 15.27 4.50
N ASP A 40 2.66 16.10 4.99
CA ASP A 40 3.58 16.82 4.12
C ASP A 40 4.55 15.88 3.38
N ALA A 41 5.06 14.86 4.07
CA ALA A 41 5.92 13.84 3.46
C ALA A 41 5.16 13.07 2.36
N TRP A 42 3.89 12.73 2.62
CA TRP A 42 3.04 12.08 1.63
C TRP A 42 2.73 12.99 0.44
N VAL A 43 2.30 14.23 0.67
CA VAL A 43 1.97 15.20 -0.39
C VAL A 43 3.18 15.47 -1.30
N ASN A 44 4.37 15.58 -0.72
CA ASN A 44 5.60 15.75 -1.50
C ASN A 44 5.92 14.50 -2.34
N THR A 45 5.71 13.30 -1.80
CA THR A 45 5.86 12.04 -2.54
C THR A 45 4.87 11.96 -3.69
N GLN A 46 3.59 12.23 -3.41
CA GLN A 46 2.52 12.26 -4.40
C GLN A 46 2.85 13.20 -5.56
N ARG A 47 3.28 14.44 -5.26
CA ARG A 47 3.67 15.43 -6.27
C ARG A 47 4.86 14.97 -7.11
N ARG A 48 5.90 14.43 -6.48
CA ARG A 48 7.14 13.99 -7.16
C ARG A 48 6.91 12.79 -8.08
N LEU A 49 6.02 11.88 -7.69
CA LEU A 49 5.66 10.71 -8.49
C LEU A 49 4.54 10.98 -9.48
N GLY A 50 3.94 12.18 -9.48
CA GLY A 50 2.79 12.52 -10.33
C GLY A 50 1.58 11.63 -10.05
N ILE A 51 1.35 11.29 -8.77
CA ILE A 51 0.26 10.41 -8.37
C ILE A 51 -1.01 11.22 -8.10
N ASP A 52 -2.13 10.78 -8.64
CA ASP A 52 -3.46 11.26 -8.25
C ASP A 52 -4.18 10.22 -7.38
N ILE A 53 -5.00 10.69 -6.43
CA ILE A 53 -5.88 9.82 -5.64
C ILE A 53 -7.31 10.03 -6.11
N VAL A 54 -7.97 8.95 -6.52
CA VAL A 54 -9.33 9.00 -7.05
C VAL A 54 -10.20 8.02 -6.30
N ASP A 55 -11.34 8.50 -5.80
CA ASP A 55 -12.36 7.64 -5.23
C ASP A 55 -13.06 6.86 -6.33
N ALA A 56 -12.88 5.54 -6.31
CA ALA A 56 -13.57 4.61 -7.17
C ALA A 56 -14.97 4.32 -6.62
N LYS A 57 -15.86 3.93 -7.53
CA LYS A 57 -17.18 3.38 -7.21
C LYS A 57 -17.22 1.96 -7.74
N ALA A 58 -17.72 1.04 -6.93
CA ALA A 58 -17.96 -0.33 -7.35
C ALA A 58 -19.42 -0.69 -7.15
N ASP A 59 -19.94 -1.46 -8.09
CA ASP A 59 -21.11 -2.29 -7.85
C ASP A 59 -20.59 -3.66 -7.39
N PHE A 60 -20.82 -3.97 -6.12
CA PHE A 60 -20.36 -5.23 -5.52
C PHE A 60 -21.20 -6.44 -5.99
N GLY A 61 -22.28 -6.21 -6.75
CA GLY A 61 -23.18 -7.26 -7.20
C GLY A 61 -23.87 -7.96 -6.04
N ARG A 62 -24.04 -9.29 -6.14
CA ARG A 62 -24.55 -10.08 -5.01
C ARG A 62 -23.45 -10.23 -3.94
N PRO A 63 -23.79 -10.11 -2.63
CA PRO A 63 -22.84 -10.25 -1.55
C PRO A 63 -22.08 -11.59 -1.60
N PHE A 64 -20.80 -11.55 -1.21
CA PHE A 64 -20.06 -12.76 -0.89
C PHE A 64 -20.64 -13.31 0.41
N ALA A 65 -21.58 -14.26 0.28
CA ALA A 65 -22.44 -14.76 1.36
C ALA A 65 -23.20 -13.67 2.14
N ASP A 66 -24.52 -13.80 2.26
CA ASP A 66 -25.36 -12.77 2.90
C ASP A 66 -25.11 -12.60 4.42
N THR A 67 -24.14 -13.30 5.04
CA THR A 67 -24.04 -13.49 6.50
C THR A 67 -22.64 -13.40 7.10
N ILE A 68 -21.63 -12.80 6.44
CA ILE A 68 -20.32 -12.65 7.09
C ILE A 68 -20.41 -11.60 8.21
N SER A 69 -20.37 -12.07 9.46
CA SER A 69 -20.32 -11.21 10.66
C SER A 69 -19.02 -10.43 10.72
N GLY A 70 -19.10 -9.16 11.13
CA GLY A 70 -17.91 -8.35 11.39
C GLY A 70 -17.04 -8.92 12.52
N TYR A 71 -15.73 -8.70 12.43
CA TYR A 71 -14.79 -9.10 13.45
C TYR A 71 -14.96 -8.28 14.74
N GLU A 72 -14.91 -8.95 15.89
CA GLU A 72 -14.99 -8.32 17.20
C GLU A 72 -13.60 -8.17 17.82
N TRP A 73 -13.14 -6.93 17.97
CA TRP A 73 -11.86 -6.64 18.63
C TRP A 73 -11.95 -6.88 20.14
N THR A 74 -10.97 -7.60 20.68
CA THR A 74 -10.90 -7.94 22.10
C THR A 74 -9.73 -7.22 22.82
N TYR A 75 -9.52 -7.52 24.10
CA TYR A 75 -8.39 -7.00 24.91
C TYR A 75 -7.13 -7.88 24.85
N GLN A 76 -7.03 -8.74 23.83
CA GLN A 76 -5.85 -9.59 23.61
C GLN A 76 -4.62 -8.79 23.16
N THR A 77 -3.45 -9.43 23.24
CA THR A 77 -2.19 -8.86 22.72
C THR A 77 -2.26 -8.66 21.21
N GLU A 78 -1.42 -7.77 20.67
CA GLU A 78 -1.33 -7.50 19.23
C GLU A 78 -1.13 -8.78 18.40
N GLN A 79 -0.21 -9.66 18.81
CA GLN A 79 -0.01 -10.92 18.10
C GLN A 79 -1.25 -11.83 18.13
N GLN A 80 -1.90 -11.96 19.28
CA GLN A 80 -3.12 -12.78 19.38
C GLN A 80 -4.23 -12.23 18.50
N GLN A 81 -4.33 -10.90 18.37
CA GLN A 81 -5.27 -10.29 17.44
C GLN A 81 -4.91 -10.60 15.99
N ILE A 82 -3.64 -10.51 15.60
CA ILE A 82 -3.19 -10.86 14.24
C ILE A 82 -3.50 -12.33 13.93
N ASP A 83 -3.22 -13.24 14.86
CA ASP A 83 -3.53 -14.66 14.70
C ASP A 83 -5.04 -14.90 14.51
N ALA A 84 -5.88 -14.22 15.30
CA ALA A 84 -7.33 -14.30 15.19
C ALA A 84 -7.85 -13.68 13.87
N CYS A 85 -7.28 -12.57 13.44
CA CYS A 85 -7.57 -11.93 12.14
C CYS A 85 -7.20 -12.84 10.97
N LEU A 86 -6.03 -13.51 11.03
CA LEU A 86 -5.63 -14.50 10.04
C LEU A 86 -6.63 -15.66 9.97
N GLN A 87 -7.10 -16.17 11.11
CA GLN A 87 -8.14 -17.20 11.11
C GLN A 87 -9.45 -16.69 10.52
N TYR A 88 -9.82 -15.43 10.79
CA TYR A 88 -10.99 -14.81 10.20
C TYR A 88 -10.90 -14.75 8.67
N PHE A 89 -9.74 -14.37 8.11
CA PHE A 89 -9.50 -14.42 6.66
C PHE A 89 -9.55 -15.85 6.11
N LYS A 90 -8.94 -16.82 6.80
CA LYS A 90 -8.94 -18.23 6.38
C LYS A 90 -10.35 -18.81 6.33
N LEU A 91 -11.16 -18.54 7.35
CA LEU A 91 -12.52 -19.04 7.45
C LEU A 91 -13.44 -18.44 6.39
N ASN A 92 -13.32 -17.13 6.15
CA ASN A 92 -14.28 -16.40 5.33
C ASN A 92 -13.85 -16.22 3.87
N PHE A 93 -12.56 -16.32 3.53
CA PHE A 93 -12.09 -16.07 2.16
C PHE A 93 -11.43 -17.28 1.51
N GLN A 94 -10.56 -17.98 2.24
CA GLN A 94 -9.66 -18.96 1.64
C GLN A 94 -10.40 -20.18 1.07
N SER A 95 -11.60 -20.50 1.54
CA SER A 95 -12.42 -21.57 0.94
C SER A 95 -12.89 -21.24 -0.48
N ALA A 96 -13.15 -19.96 -0.78
CA ALA A 96 -13.57 -19.51 -2.10
C ALA A 96 -12.40 -19.23 -3.05
N VAL A 97 -11.25 -18.84 -2.49
CA VAL A 97 -10.03 -18.51 -3.25
C VAL A 97 -8.83 -19.25 -2.63
N PRO A 98 -8.75 -20.59 -2.81
CA PRO A 98 -7.78 -21.45 -2.12
C PRO A 98 -6.32 -21.20 -2.51
N GLU A 99 -6.07 -20.56 -3.64
CA GLU A 99 -4.75 -20.20 -4.13
C GLU A 99 -4.11 -19.05 -3.33
N VAL A 100 -4.89 -18.23 -2.63
CA VAL A 100 -4.36 -17.15 -1.80
C VAL A 100 -4.05 -17.68 -0.40
N LYS A 101 -2.78 -17.56 -0.01
CA LYS A 101 -2.31 -17.85 1.35
C LYS A 101 -2.09 -16.57 2.13
N PHE A 102 -2.72 -16.47 3.31
CA PHE A 102 -2.48 -15.37 4.24
C PHE A 102 -1.34 -15.67 5.21
N GLN A 103 -0.44 -14.71 5.39
CA GLN A 103 0.73 -14.82 6.26
C GLN A 103 0.87 -13.58 7.15
N ASP A 104 1.29 -13.79 8.40
CA ASP A 104 1.68 -12.72 9.32
C ASP A 104 3.06 -12.20 8.92
N VAL A 105 3.18 -10.89 8.70
CA VAL A 105 4.45 -10.21 8.45
C VAL A 105 4.71 -9.05 9.42
N SER A 106 3.86 -8.89 10.45
CA SER A 106 3.93 -7.81 11.44
C SER A 106 5.27 -7.73 12.17
N LYS A 107 5.91 -8.89 12.40
CA LYS A 107 7.22 -9.00 13.06
C LYS A 107 8.41 -8.95 12.12
N ILE A 108 8.17 -8.98 10.82
CA ILE A 108 9.24 -8.94 9.82
C ILE A 108 9.62 -7.49 9.59
N GLN A 109 10.64 -7.03 10.33
CA GLN A 109 11.15 -5.69 10.17
C GLN A 109 11.53 -5.42 8.72
N GLN A 110 11.19 -4.23 8.24
CA GLN A 110 11.58 -3.76 6.91
C GLN A 110 11.03 -4.61 5.75
N PHE A 111 9.99 -5.41 5.98
CA PHE A 111 9.33 -6.21 4.94
C PHE A 111 8.95 -5.39 3.70
N LEU A 112 8.46 -4.17 3.90
CA LEU A 112 8.17 -3.18 2.86
C LEU A 112 9.13 -1.99 3.01
N THR A 113 10.39 -2.17 2.65
CA THR A 113 11.36 -1.06 2.63
C THR A 113 11.79 -0.80 1.21
N SER A 114 11.44 0.34 0.63
CA SER A 114 11.89 0.70 -0.72
C SER A 114 12.33 2.15 -0.77
N ARG A 115 13.38 2.39 -1.56
CA ARG A 115 13.76 3.71 -2.01
C ARG A 115 13.10 3.93 -3.36
N LEU A 116 12.00 4.67 -3.34
CA LEU A 116 11.28 5.00 -4.57
C LEU A 116 12.12 6.01 -5.38
N PRO A 117 12.33 5.78 -6.69
CA PRO A 117 13.04 6.73 -7.52
C PRO A 117 12.40 8.12 -7.43
N LEU A 118 13.23 9.16 -7.24
CA LEU A 118 12.83 10.57 -7.21
C LEU A 118 11.92 10.98 -6.02
N ALA A 119 11.66 10.10 -5.05
CA ALA A 119 10.78 10.34 -3.91
C ALA A 119 11.38 9.89 -2.57
N VAL A 120 10.69 10.22 -1.47
CA VAL A 120 11.05 9.79 -0.10
C VAL A 120 11.10 8.25 -0.05
N GLY A 121 12.13 7.69 0.59
CA GLY A 121 12.17 6.26 0.84
C GLY A 121 11.22 5.90 1.98
N PHE A 122 10.55 4.76 1.90
CA PHE A 122 9.73 4.27 3.00
C PHE A 122 10.34 3.01 3.57
N LYS A 123 10.29 2.88 4.90
CA LYS A 123 10.64 1.65 5.61
C LYS A 123 9.51 1.23 6.54
N GLY A 124 9.21 -0.05 6.55
CA GLY A 124 8.17 -0.57 7.41
C GLY A 124 7.79 -2.00 7.07
N THR A 125 6.63 -2.39 7.57
CA THR A 125 5.95 -3.65 7.28
C THR A 125 4.45 -3.38 7.17
N SER A 126 3.67 -4.44 7.07
CA SER A 126 2.21 -4.49 7.25
C SER A 126 1.90 -5.56 8.29
N ASP A 127 0.64 -5.71 8.69
CA ASP A 127 0.26 -6.79 9.60
C ASP A 127 0.18 -8.14 8.89
N ILE A 128 -0.54 -8.19 7.78
CA ILE A 128 -0.83 -9.43 7.04
C ILE A 128 -0.56 -9.22 5.55
N VAL A 129 -0.12 -10.27 4.86
CA VAL A 129 -0.12 -10.33 3.39
C VAL A 129 -0.88 -11.54 2.88
N GLY A 130 -1.53 -11.36 1.73
CA GLY A 130 -2.00 -12.47 0.90
C GLY A 130 -1.00 -12.69 -0.23
N THR A 131 -0.59 -13.94 -0.47
CA THR A 131 0.36 -14.31 -1.53
C THR A 131 -0.16 -15.49 -2.35
N LEU A 132 0.20 -15.53 -3.64
CA LEU A 132 -0.01 -16.69 -4.52
C LEU A 132 1.17 -17.67 -4.52
N SER A 133 2.22 -17.40 -3.74
CA SER A 133 3.39 -18.28 -3.65
C SER A 133 3.05 -19.57 -2.91
N THR A 134 3.53 -20.70 -3.42
CA THR A 134 3.58 -21.96 -2.68
C THR A 134 4.81 -22.07 -1.78
N ASN A 135 5.79 -21.17 -1.95
CA ASN A 135 7.04 -21.07 -1.21
C ASN A 135 6.96 -19.97 -0.14
N ASP A 136 7.26 -20.34 1.12
CA ASP A 136 7.22 -19.44 2.28
C ASP A 136 8.53 -18.65 2.48
N ALA A 137 9.52 -18.80 1.59
CA ALA A 137 10.71 -17.97 1.59
C ALA A 137 10.33 -16.49 1.40
N LEU A 138 10.96 -15.61 2.19
CA LEU A 138 10.54 -14.22 2.32
C LEU A 138 10.48 -13.47 0.98
N ASP A 139 11.47 -13.66 0.12
CA ASP A 139 11.52 -13.02 -1.19
C ASP A 139 10.45 -13.58 -2.14
N ALA A 140 10.09 -14.86 -1.99
CA ALA A 140 8.98 -15.46 -2.74
C ALA A 140 7.63 -14.87 -2.28
N VAL A 141 7.45 -14.70 -0.96
CA VAL A 141 6.25 -14.04 -0.40
C VAL A 141 6.13 -12.61 -0.90
N ARG A 142 7.21 -11.82 -0.82
CA ARG A 142 7.25 -10.41 -1.30
C ARG A 142 6.96 -10.30 -2.80
N SER A 143 7.62 -11.12 -3.62
CA SER A 143 7.47 -11.07 -5.08
C SER A 143 6.10 -11.54 -5.58
N ASN A 144 5.34 -12.27 -4.76
CA ASN A 144 4.02 -12.81 -5.11
C ASN A 144 2.89 -12.22 -4.27
N MET A 145 3.08 -11.04 -3.67
CA MET A 145 2.02 -10.38 -2.91
C MET A 145 0.85 -10.01 -3.82
N VAL A 146 -0.35 -10.36 -3.38
CA VAL A 146 -1.60 -9.97 -4.01
C VAL A 146 -2.41 -9.04 -3.11
N PHE A 147 -2.27 -9.22 -1.79
CA PHE A 147 -2.86 -8.36 -0.78
C PHE A 147 -1.79 -7.89 0.20
N VAL A 148 -1.88 -6.64 0.60
CA VAL A 148 -1.18 -6.08 1.77
C VAL A 148 -2.25 -5.52 2.70
N ILE A 149 -2.31 -6.03 3.92
CA ILE A 149 -3.39 -5.75 4.86
C ILE A 149 -2.80 -5.08 6.09
N GLU A 150 -3.31 -3.89 6.37
CA GLU A 150 -3.04 -3.12 7.58
C GLU A 150 -4.31 -3.10 8.44
N LEU A 151 -4.17 -3.55 9.67
CA LEU A 151 -5.22 -3.64 10.66
C LEU A 151 -5.20 -2.39 11.54
N LYS A 152 -6.36 -1.76 11.72
CA LYS A 152 -6.55 -0.70 12.71
C LYS A 152 -7.69 -1.09 13.64
N LYS A 153 -7.39 -1.15 14.94
CA LYS A 153 -8.42 -1.24 15.95
C LYS A 153 -9.32 -0.01 15.85
N ASP A 154 -10.63 -0.27 15.88
CA ASP A 154 -11.75 0.68 15.79
C ASP A 154 -11.33 2.16 15.89
N PRO A 155 -11.12 2.86 14.76
CA PRO A 155 -10.67 4.22 14.80
C PRO A 155 -11.78 5.10 15.37
N MET A 156 -11.47 5.83 16.45
CA MET A 156 -12.43 6.72 17.10
C MET A 156 -13.09 7.65 16.07
N GLY A 157 -14.42 7.58 15.95
CA GLY A 157 -15.18 8.41 15.01
C GLY A 157 -15.54 7.74 13.68
N GLY A 158 -15.30 6.44 13.50
CA GLY A 158 -15.81 5.67 12.36
C GLY A 158 -15.10 5.96 11.03
N ALA A 159 -13.88 6.50 11.07
CA ALA A 159 -13.06 6.76 9.90
C ALA A 159 -11.57 6.64 10.21
N PHE A 160 -10.77 6.20 9.25
CA PHE A 160 -9.32 6.13 9.43
C PHE A 160 -8.68 7.53 9.46
N SER A 161 -7.65 7.69 10.31
CA SER A 161 -6.87 8.93 10.34
C SER A 161 -6.06 9.14 9.07
N ASN A 162 -5.72 10.39 8.76
CA ASN A 162 -4.83 10.73 7.64
C ASN A 162 -3.48 10.00 7.74
N THR A 163 -2.95 9.81 8.95
CA THR A 163 -1.71 9.03 9.15
C THR A 163 -1.88 7.58 8.70
N SER A 164 -3.01 6.95 9.02
CA SER A 164 -3.30 5.57 8.59
C SER A 164 -3.46 5.48 7.07
N ILE A 165 -4.10 6.48 6.48
CA ILE A 165 -4.23 6.62 5.02
C ILE A 165 -2.86 6.80 4.36
N ASN A 166 -1.97 7.64 4.89
CA ASN A 166 -0.65 7.85 4.32
C ASN A 166 0.25 6.62 4.48
N GLN A 167 0.14 5.92 5.62
CA GLN A 167 0.78 4.63 5.83
C GLN A 167 0.34 3.62 4.77
N ALA A 168 -0.97 3.47 4.55
CA ALA A 168 -1.53 2.57 3.55
C ALA A 168 -1.02 2.88 2.14
N ASN A 169 -0.97 4.15 1.76
CA ASN A 169 -0.44 4.53 0.44
C ASN A 169 1.05 4.22 0.30
N SER A 170 1.84 4.47 1.35
CA SER A 170 3.28 4.18 1.35
C SER A 170 3.55 2.68 1.25
N GLN A 171 2.79 1.87 2.00
CA GLN A 171 2.82 0.41 1.91
C GLN A 171 2.45 -0.08 0.51
N LEU A 172 1.39 0.48 -0.12
CA LEU A 172 0.99 0.14 -1.48
C LEU A 172 2.10 0.39 -2.50
N LEU A 173 2.77 1.55 -2.44
CA LEU A 173 3.87 1.87 -3.36
C LEU A 173 5.04 0.91 -3.20
N CYS A 174 5.46 0.64 -1.96
CA CYS A 174 6.53 -0.34 -1.71
C CYS A 174 6.13 -1.76 -2.09
N ALA A 175 4.87 -2.15 -1.89
CA ALA A 175 4.40 -3.48 -2.25
C ALA A 175 4.39 -3.69 -3.76
N ASN A 176 3.95 -2.70 -4.54
CA ASN A 176 4.01 -2.77 -6.02
C ASN A 176 5.44 -2.68 -6.56
N HIS A 177 6.39 -2.13 -5.79
CA HIS A 177 7.81 -2.18 -6.16
C HIS A 177 8.39 -3.59 -6.05
N TYR A 178 7.94 -4.38 -5.07
CA TYR A 178 8.45 -5.73 -4.82
C TYR A 178 7.66 -6.83 -5.54
N SER A 179 6.35 -6.69 -5.61
CA SER A 179 5.49 -7.72 -6.18
C SER A 179 5.53 -7.69 -7.69
N THR A 180 5.55 -8.88 -8.29
CA THR A 180 5.31 -9.08 -9.72
C THR A 180 3.83 -9.03 -10.08
N ASN A 181 2.95 -9.01 -9.07
CA ASN A 181 1.51 -8.91 -9.23
C ASN A 181 1.01 -7.51 -8.85
N PRO A 182 -0.05 -7.00 -9.49
CA PRO A 182 -0.76 -5.83 -9.00
C PRO A 182 -1.20 -6.04 -7.54
N VAL A 183 -0.89 -5.11 -6.64
CA VAL A 183 -1.22 -5.26 -5.22
C VAL A 183 -2.49 -4.48 -4.88
N LEU A 184 -3.41 -5.12 -4.14
CA LEU A 184 -4.49 -4.45 -3.44
C LEU A 184 -4.10 -4.27 -1.98
N HIS A 185 -3.95 -3.02 -1.59
CA HIS A 185 -3.81 -2.65 -0.19
C HIS A 185 -5.19 -2.59 0.47
N ILE A 186 -5.29 -3.10 1.69
CA ILE A 186 -6.50 -3.16 2.48
C ILE A 186 -6.21 -2.56 3.85
N LEU A 187 -6.81 -1.41 4.14
CA LEU A 187 -6.81 -0.81 5.47
C LEU A 187 -8.16 -1.11 6.13
N THR A 188 -8.15 -1.83 7.24
CA THR A 188 -9.41 -2.34 7.79
C THR A 188 -9.42 -2.53 9.31
N ASN A 189 -10.62 -2.45 9.90
CA ASN A 189 -10.91 -2.96 11.25
C ASN A 189 -11.59 -4.33 11.22
N LEU A 190 -11.68 -4.99 10.05
CA LEU A 190 -12.37 -6.26 9.80
C LEU A 190 -13.87 -6.31 10.16
N SER A 191 -14.46 -5.16 10.49
CA SER A 191 -15.86 -5.03 10.82
C SER A 191 -16.52 -4.18 9.73
N ASN A 192 -16.75 -2.90 10.01
CA ASN A 192 -17.48 -1.98 9.16
C ASN A 192 -16.60 -0.96 8.42
N LEU A 193 -15.28 -1.01 8.58
CA LEU A 193 -14.36 -0.11 7.91
C LEU A 193 -13.39 -0.91 7.07
N TRP A 194 -13.58 -0.83 5.76
CA TRP A 194 -12.69 -1.42 4.76
C TRP A 194 -12.37 -0.35 3.72
N ASN A 195 -11.11 0.02 3.60
CA ASN A 195 -10.63 0.89 2.54
C ASN A 195 -9.61 0.16 1.69
N PHE A 196 -9.92 0.06 0.41
CA PHE A 196 -9.20 -0.67 -0.61
C PHE A 196 -8.45 0.29 -1.49
N ARG A 197 -7.18 -0.01 -1.78
CA ARG A 197 -6.35 0.83 -2.65
C ARG A 197 -5.49 0.04 -3.60
N TRP A 198 -5.41 0.49 -4.84
CA TRP A 198 -4.55 -0.12 -5.84
C TRP A 198 -4.06 0.92 -6.84
N LEU A 199 -2.93 0.62 -7.48
CA LEU A 199 -2.41 1.45 -8.55
C LEU A 199 -3.16 1.19 -9.85
N SER A 200 -3.57 2.26 -10.53
CA SER A 200 -4.16 2.24 -11.86
C SER A 200 -3.32 3.12 -12.80
N PRO A 201 -2.97 2.65 -14.00
CA PRO A 201 -2.33 3.50 -15.00
C PRO A 201 -3.26 4.62 -15.52
N PRO A 202 -2.70 5.78 -15.91
CA PRO A 202 -1.35 6.25 -15.60
C PRO A 202 -1.30 6.96 -14.24
N GLY A 203 -0.57 6.39 -13.27
CA GLY A 203 -0.19 7.10 -12.05
C GLY A 203 -1.33 7.44 -11.07
N GLN A 204 -2.35 6.60 -10.95
CA GLN A 204 -3.45 6.82 -10.00
C GLN A 204 -3.42 5.81 -8.86
N ILE A 205 -3.73 6.25 -7.66
CA ILE A 205 -4.20 5.39 -6.58
C ILE A 205 -5.73 5.48 -6.58
N LEU A 206 -6.38 4.37 -6.93
CA LEU A 206 -7.83 4.25 -6.76
C LEU A 206 -8.12 3.87 -5.32
N SER A 207 -9.11 4.51 -4.71
CA SER A 207 -9.59 4.27 -3.34
C SER A 207 -11.05 3.84 -3.37
N LEU A 208 -11.39 2.75 -2.71
CA LEU A 208 -12.78 2.27 -2.61
C LEU A 208 -13.07 1.85 -1.18
N SER A 209 -14.21 2.26 -0.65
CA SER A 209 -14.66 1.82 0.67
C SER A 209 -15.77 0.80 0.55
N ALA A 210 -15.75 -0.21 1.42
CA ALA A 210 -16.84 -1.16 1.61
C ALA A 210 -17.35 -1.05 3.05
N ALA A 211 -18.67 -1.10 3.23
CA ALA A 211 -19.30 -0.93 4.54
C ALA A 211 -19.46 -2.27 5.28
N TYR A 212 -19.41 -3.38 4.55
CA TYR A 212 -19.65 -4.71 5.11
C TYR A 212 -18.54 -5.70 4.75
N PRO A 213 -18.22 -6.67 5.63
CA PRO A 213 -17.26 -7.73 5.33
C PRO A 213 -17.61 -8.51 4.06
N SER A 214 -18.89 -8.80 3.80
CA SER A 214 -19.32 -9.51 2.58
C SER A 214 -18.99 -8.75 1.29
N GLU A 215 -19.14 -7.43 1.26
CA GLU A 215 -18.71 -6.59 0.14
C GLU A 215 -17.19 -6.59 -0.01
N ALA A 216 -16.49 -6.47 1.12
CA ALA A 216 -15.03 -6.46 1.18
C ALA A 216 -14.43 -7.77 0.61
N TYR A 217 -14.93 -8.91 1.08
CA TYR A 217 -14.50 -10.22 0.57
C TYR A 217 -14.89 -10.44 -0.88
N ARG A 218 -16.06 -9.94 -1.32
CA ARG A 218 -16.43 -9.98 -2.74
C ARG A 218 -15.44 -9.22 -3.61
N LEU A 219 -15.04 -8.02 -3.18
CA LEU A 219 -14.06 -7.22 -3.90
C LEU A 219 -12.70 -7.91 -3.94
N MET A 220 -12.24 -8.47 -2.82
CA MET A 220 -11.00 -9.24 -2.77
C MET A 220 -11.03 -10.40 -3.77
N GLN A 221 -12.14 -11.15 -3.83
CA GLN A 221 -12.32 -12.25 -4.76
C GLN A 221 -12.26 -11.77 -6.21
N MET A 222 -13.09 -10.76 -6.56
CA MET A 222 -13.10 -10.17 -7.90
C MET A 222 -11.72 -9.65 -8.31
N TYR A 223 -10.94 -9.12 -7.36
CA TYR A 223 -9.61 -8.62 -7.63
C TYR A 223 -8.59 -9.74 -7.88
N VAL A 224 -8.80 -10.95 -7.37
CA VAL A 224 -7.98 -12.12 -7.70
C VAL A 224 -8.43 -12.72 -9.03
N GLU A 225 -9.75 -12.91 -9.22
CA GLU A 225 -10.34 -13.46 -10.44
C GLU A 225 -10.00 -12.63 -11.69
N LYS A 226 -10.07 -11.29 -11.61
CA LYS A 226 -9.73 -10.44 -12.76
C LYS A 226 -8.24 -10.50 -13.15
N ARG A 227 -7.37 -11.04 -12.29
CA ARG A 227 -5.96 -11.29 -12.66
C ARG A 227 -5.81 -12.61 -13.42
N THR A 228 -6.58 -13.62 -13.04
CA THR A 228 -6.55 -14.94 -13.69
C THR A 228 -7.20 -14.94 -15.08
N VAL A 229 -7.95 -13.88 -15.43
CA VAL A 229 -8.61 -13.73 -16.75
C VAL A 229 -7.67 -13.17 -17.84
N ASN A 230 -6.40 -12.87 -17.55
CA ASN A 230 -5.41 -12.62 -18.61
C ASN A 230 -4.73 -13.92 -19.04
N VAL A 231 -5.49 -14.74 -19.77
CA VAL A 231 -4.94 -15.75 -20.70
C VAL A 231 -5.70 -15.60 -22.02
N GLU A 232 -5.24 -14.65 -22.84
CA GLU A 232 -5.29 -14.68 -24.32
C GLU A 232 -4.50 -13.50 -24.90
#